data_AF-A0A2A4NNR6-F1
#
_entry.id   AF-A0A2A4NNR6-F1
#
_cell.length_a   1.000
_cell.length_b   1.000
_cell.length_c   1.000
_cell.angle_alpha   90.00
_cell.angle_beta   90.00
_cell.angle_gamma   90.00
#
_symmetry.space_group_name_H-M   'P 1'
#
loop_
_entity.id
_entity.type
_entity.pdbx_description
1 polymer ?
#
loop_
_entity_poly.entity_id
_entity_poly.type
_entity_poly.pdbx_seq_one_letter_code
_entity_poly.pdbx_strand_id
1 'polypeptide(L)'
;MNAKSVPAGKKEKVSADFMVLTVSELDLLVFEALVKQGAAKKDPKQKSGYIITNKIKAHSNNILPRVLNTFGKKGWRLTAVNKMECYIFEKVGKGVSLEYLVATPPDLDKIGMKILQDEGHLKLSGFEGDVPKVEVLSPKDAKIQKVLPRILSKYAEDKWQLCTINGPQLYFFTRSIA
;
A
#
# COMPACT_ATOMS: atom_id res chain seq x y z
N MET A 1 -32.47 51.79 -22.71
CA MET A 1 -31.13 51.18 -22.60
C MET A 1 -31.33 49.75 -22.09
N ASN A 2 -31.06 48.75 -22.93
CA ASN A 2 -31.34 47.34 -22.62
C ASN A 2 -30.25 46.76 -21.72
N ALA A 3 -30.62 46.36 -20.49
CA ALA A 3 -29.76 45.56 -19.63
C ALA A 3 -29.59 44.17 -20.25
N LYS A 4 -28.42 43.94 -20.86
CA LYS A 4 -28.02 42.60 -21.32
C LYS A 4 -27.86 41.70 -20.09
N SER A 5 -28.71 40.69 -19.98
CA SER A 5 -28.58 39.61 -19.01
C SER A 5 -27.23 38.91 -19.18
N VAL A 6 -26.41 38.91 -18.12
CA VAL A 6 -25.20 38.10 -18.03
C VAL A 6 -25.62 36.62 -18.06
N PRO A 7 -24.99 35.75 -18.87
CA PRO A 7 -25.34 34.34 -18.89
C PRO A 7 -25.00 33.73 -17.53
N ALA A 8 -25.97 33.05 -16.92
CA ALA A 8 -25.71 32.19 -15.77
C ALA A 8 -24.66 31.17 -16.18
N GLY A 9 -23.45 31.30 -15.63
CA GLY A 9 -22.38 30.32 -15.82
C GLY A 9 -22.94 28.95 -15.49
N LYS A 10 -22.87 28.03 -16.47
CA LYS A 10 -23.16 26.61 -16.23
C LYS A 10 -22.31 26.20 -15.03
N LYS A 11 -22.96 25.78 -13.94
CA LYS A 11 -22.27 25.07 -12.86
C LYS A 11 -21.73 23.79 -13.47
N GLU A 12 -20.45 23.78 -13.83
CA GLU A 12 -19.77 22.53 -14.13
C GLU A 12 -19.87 21.64 -12.88
N LYS A 13 -20.51 20.48 -13.04
CA LYS A 13 -20.34 19.39 -12.09
C LYS A 13 -18.87 19.00 -12.18
N VAL A 14 -18.04 19.54 -11.30
CA VAL A 14 -16.72 18.97 -11.02
C VAL A 14 -17.00 17.62 -10.37
N SER A 15 -17.16 16.59 -11.21
CA SER A 15 -16.89 15.21 -10.82
C SER A 15 -15.46 15.23 -10.34
N ALA A 16 -15.23 15.27 -9.03
CA ALA A 16 -13.89 15.15 -8.53
C ALA A 16 -13.42 13.73 -8.88
N ASP A 17 -12.55 13.64 -9.88
CA ASP A 17 -11.83 12.40 -10.25
C ASP A 17 -10.87 11.95 -9.13
N PHE A 18 -10.83 12.70 -8.03
CA PHE A 18 -9.97 12.47 -6.87
C PHE A 18 -10.78 12.39 -5.57
N MET A 19 -10.32 11.50 -4.68
CA MET A 19 -10.78 11.38 -3.31
C MET A 19 -9.56 11.52 -2.39
N VAL A 20 -9.69 12.26 -1.29
CA VAL A 20 -8.63 12.46 -0.31
C VAL A 20 -9.08 11.92 1.04
N LEU A 21 -8.21 11.16 1.70
CA LEU A 21 -8.39 10.72 3.09
C LEU A 21 -7.18 11.16 3.91
N THR A 22 -7.42 11.70 5.09
CA THR A 22 -6.37 11.95 6.08
C THR A 22 -5.86 10.63 6.68
N VAL A 23 -4.64 10.62 7.23
CA VAL A 23 -4.10 9.48 7.99
C VAL A 23 -5.03 9.11 9.13
N SER A 24 -5.58 10.08 9.85
CA SER A 24 -6.52 9.83 10.94
C SER A 24 -7.80 9.11 10.49
N GLU A 25 -8.37 9.49 9.33
CA GLU A 25 -9.53 8.79 8.77
C GLU A 25 -9.17 7.37 8.33
N LEU A 26 -7.99 7.17 7.73
CA LEU A 26 -7.53 5.84 7.36
C LEU A 26 -7.27 4.96 8.59
N ASP A 27 -6.67 5.51 9.63
CA ASP A 27 -6.38 4.80 10.89
C ASP A 27 -7.66 4.33 11.58
N LEU A 28 -8.73 5.13 11.54
CA LEU A 28 -10.04 4.71 12.02
C LEU A 28 -10.58 3.51 11.23
N LEU A 29 -10.49 3.54 9.89
CA LEU A 29 -10.92 2.42 9.05
C LEU A 29 -10.07 1.15 9.27
N VAL A 30 -8.75 1.32 9.45
CA VAL A 30 -7.84 0.23 9.83
C VAL A 30 -8.26 -0.35 11.17
N PHE A 31 -8.53 0.50 12.15
CA PHE A 31 -8.96 0.04 13.46
C PHE A 31 -10.28 -0.73 13.41
N GLU A 32 -11.29 -0.21 12.71
CA GLU A 32 -12.56 -0.91 12.51
C GLU A 32 -12.35 -2.28 11.86
N ALA A 33 -11.47 -2.35 10.86
CA ALA A 33 -11.10 -3.61 10.23
C ALA A 33 -10.39 -4.55 11.21
N LEU A 34 -9.47 -4.05 12.05
CA LEU A 34 -8.77 -4.85 13.05
C LEU A 34 -9.75 -5.47 14.06
N VAL A 35 -10.71 -4.69 14.57
CA VAL A 35 -11.75 -5.20 15.47
C VAL A 35 -12.59 -6.27 14.79
N LYS A 36 -13.04 -6.00 13.55
CA LYS A 36 -13.84 -6.96 12.78
C LYS A 36 -13.10 -8.28 12.52
N GLN A 37 -11.77 -8.27 12.42
CA GLN A 37 -10.94 -9.46 12.24
C GLN A 37 -10.53 -10.14 13.57
N GLY A 38 -10.96 -9.59 14.71
CA GLY A 38 -10.54 -10.06 16.04
C GLY A 38 -9.06 -9.82 16.33
N ALA A 39 -8.43 -8.86 15.63
CA ALA A 39 -7.03 -8.49 15.76
C ALA A 39 -6.80 -7.35 16.76
N ALA A 40 -7.86 -6.62 17.12
CA ALA A 40 -7.85 -5.59 18.15
C ALA A 40 -9.16 -5.56 18.95
N LYS A 41 -9.12 -4.92 20.12
CA LYS A 41 -10.31 -4.57 20.92
C LYS A 41 -10.15 -3.17 21.52
N LYS A 42 -11.25 -2.54 21.93
CA LYS A 42 -11.21 -1.27 22.67
C LYS A 42 -10.47 -1.45 23.99
N ASP A 43 -9.60 -0.49 24.31
CA ASP A 43 -8.99 -0.41 25.64
C ASP A 43 -10.04 0.09 26.63
N PRO A 44 -10.42 -0.70 27.65
CA PRO A 44 -11.39 -0.26 28.65
C PRO A 44 -10.88 0.90 29.51
N LYS A 45 -9.56 1.15 29.54
CA LYS A 45 -8.92 2.19 30.37
C LYS A 45 -8.70 3.50 29.61
N GLN A 46 -8.80 3.50 28.28
CA GLN A 46 -8.58 4.68 27.44
C GLN A 46 -9.73 4.88 26.46
N LYS A 47 -10.40 6.02 26.55
CA LYS A 47 -11.59 6.34 25.74
C LYS A 47 -11.33 6.29 24.22
N SER A 48 -10.08 6.47 23.81
CA SER A 48 -9.59 6.43 22.42
C SER A 48 -8.45 5.42 22.22
N GLY A 49 -8.16 4.58 23.21
CA GLY A 49 -7.09 3.58 23.13
C GLY A 49 -7.59 2.23 22.64
N TYR A 50 -6.69 1.48 22.02
CA TYR A 50 -6.98 0.17 21.46
C TYR A 50 -5.87 -0.82 21.81
N ILE A 51 -6.25 -2.08 22.03
CA ILE A 51 -5.33 -3.16 22.37
C ILE A 51 -5.28 -4.13 21.20
N ILE A 52 -4.09 -4.31 20.62
CA ILE A 52 -3.82 -5.34 19.62
C ILE A 52 -3.81 -6.71 20.31
N THR A 53 -4.73 -7.58 19.91
CA THR A 53 -4.88 -8.94 20.46
C THR A 53 -4.21 -10.01 19.60
N ASN A 54 -3.94 -9.71 18.32
CA ASN A 54 -3.24 -10.63 17.42
C ASN A 54 -2.33 -9.86 16.45
N LYS A 55 -1.01 -9.91 16.70
CA LYS A 55 -0.01 -9.18 15.90
C LYS A 55 0.08 -9.65 14.45
N ILE A 56 -0.07 -10.95 14.19
CA ILE A 56 -0.01 -11.51 12.83
C ILE A 56 -1.16 -10.96 11.99
N LYS A 57 -2.39 -11.02 12.51
CA LYS A 57 -3.57 -10.47 11.83
C LYS A 57 -3.52 -8.94 11.71
N ALA A 58 -2.88 -8.27 12.66
CA ALA A 58 -2.74 -6.81 12.66
C ALA A 58 -1.63 -6.28 11.74
N HIS A 59 -0.80 -7.15 11.17
CA HIS A 59 0.31 -6.74 10.32
C HIS A 59 -0.18 -5.95 9.08
N SER A 60 0.59 -4.94 8.67
CA SER A 60 0.20 -3.98 7.61
C SER A 60 -0.15 -4.67 6.28
N ASN A 61 0.62 -5.68 5.87
CA ASN A 61 0.37 -6.46 4.65
C ASN A 61 -0.90 -7.34 4.72
N ASN A 62 -1.53 -7.47 5.89
CA ASN A 62 -2.78 -8.20 6.09
C ASN A 62 -3.98 -7.26 6.19
N ILE A 63 -3.85 -6.17 6.94
CA ILE A 63 -4.99 -5.29 7.26
C ILE A 63 -5.19 -4.15 6.27
N LEU A 64 -4.11 -3.47 5.84
CA LEU A 64 -4.22 -2.33 4.94
C LEU A 64 -4.80 -2.73 3.58
N PRO A 65 -4.39 -3.85 2.94
CA PRO A 65 -5.05 -4.30 1.71
C PRO A 65 -6.56 -4.48 1.88
N ARG A 66 -7.04 -4.96 3.03
CA ARG A 66 -8.48 -5.16 3.28
C ARG A 66 -9.23 -3.84 3.30
N VAL A 67 -8.67 -2.82 3.96
CA VAL A 67 -9.24 -1.47 3.98
C VAL A 67 -9.22 -0.87 2.58
N LEU A 68 -8.07 -0.91 1.91
CA LEU A 68 -7.89 -0.34 0.57
C LEU A 68 -8.75 -1.03 -0.48
N ASN A 69 -8.97 -2.35 -0.37
CA ASN A 69 -9.87 -3.11 -1.23
C ASN A 69 -11.32 -2.63 -1.18
N THR A 70 -11.76 -1.96 -0.11
CA THR A 70 -13.10 -1.34 -0.08
C THR A 70 -13.21 -0.16 -1.05
N PHE A 71 -12.11 0.55 -1.29
CA PHE A 71 -11.99 1.61 -2.28
C PHE A 71 -11.69 1.05 -3.67
N GLY A 72 -10.81 0.04 -3.75
CA GLY A 72 -10.44 -0.62 -5.01
C GLY A 72 -11.63 -1.24 -5.74
N LYS A 73 -12.53 -1.92 -5.01
CA LYS A 73 -13.79 -2.44 -5.56
C LYS A 73 -14.72 -1.36 -6.12
N LYS A 74 -14.52 -0.10 -5.71
CA LYS A 74 -15.25 1.06 -6.23
C LYS A 74 -14.44 1.78 -7.32
N GLY A 75 -13.33 1.23 -7.79
CA GLY A 75 -12.49 1.81 -8.86
C GLY A 75 -11.61 2.98 -8.40
N TRP A 76 -11.31 3.08 -7.11
CA TRP A 76 -10.40 4.10 -6.58
C TRP A 76 -8.98 3.53 -6.44
N ARG A 77 -8.01 4.15 -7.13
CA ARG A 77 -6.59 3.81 -7.06
C ARG A 77 -5.83 4.84 -6.25
N LEU A 78 -5.06 4.39 -5.27
CA LEU A 78 -4.16 5.25 -4.52
C LEU A 78 -3.02 5.70 -5.44
N THR A 79 -2.94 7.00 -5.70
CA THR A 79 -1.93 7.60 -6.61
C THR A 79 -0.80 8.28 -5.83
N ALA A 80 -1.10 8.84 -4.66
CA ALA A 80 -0.09 9.50 -3.83
C ALA A 80 -0.39 9.40 -2.34
N VAL A 81 0.67 9.42 -1.53
CA VAL A 81 0.61 9.73 -0.10
C VAL A 81 1.44 10.99 0.13
N ASN A 82 0.79 12.07 0.57
CA ASN A 82 1.43 13.38 0.75
C ASN A 82 2.02 13.50 2.16
N LYS A 83 3.10 14.28 2.30
CA LYS A 83 3.71 14.72 3.57
C LYS A 83 2.73 15.40 4.53
N MET A 84 1.62 15.95 4.02
CA MET A 84 0.50 16.47 4.82
C MET A 84 -0.39 15.38 5.40
N GLU A 85 0.07 14.12 5.43
CA GLU A 85 -0.65 12.98 6.00
C GLU A 85 -1.98 12.69 5.29
N CYS A 86 -1.97 12.75 3.95
CA CYS A 86 -3.16 12.46 3.14
C CYS A 86 -2.88 11.37 2.10
N TYR A 87 -3.83 10.44 1.97
CA TYR A 87 -3.93 9.45 0.91
C TYR A 87 -4.81 10.01 -0.20
N ILE A 88 -4.24 10.16 -1.39
CA ILE A 88 -4.90 10.71 -2.57
C ILE A 88 -5.20 9.56 -3.52
N PHE A 89 -6.49 9.38 -3.79
CA PHE A 89 -7.00 8.37 -4.71
C PHE A 89 -7.49 9.03 -5.98
N GLU A 90 -7.33 8.36 -7.11
CA GLU A 90 -7.90 8.74 -8.40
C GLU A 90 -8.91 7.69 -8.87
N LYS A 91 -9.89 8.12 -9.67
CA LYS A 91 -10.87 7.23 -10.28
C LYS A 91 -10.30 6.61 -11.55
N VAL A 92 -10.22 5.27 -11.61
CA VAL A 92 -9.63 4.54 -12.77
C VAL A 92 -10.63 4.29 -13.91
N GLY A 93 -11.85 4.82 -13.80
CA GLY A 93 -12.90 4.72 -14.81
C GLY A 93 -14.16 3.99 -14.32
N LYS A 94 -15.15 3.89 -15.21
CA LYS A 94 -16.44 3.25 -14.90
C LYS A 94 -16.33 1.74 -15.08
N GLY A 95 -16.71 0.97 -14.05
CA GLY A 95 -16.75 -0.49 -14.10
C GLY A 95 -15.44 -1.21 -13.76
N VAL A 96 -14.32 -0.49 -13.68
CA VAL A 96 -13.02 -1.07 -13.30
C VAL A 96 -12.96 -1.29 -11.79
N SER A 97 -12.63 -2.51 -11.38
CA SER A 97 -12.36 -2.84 -9.97
C SER A 97 -10.91 -3.23 -9.76
N LEU A 98 -10.35 -2.76 -8.64
CA LEU A 98 -8.97 -3.01 -8.26
C LEU A 98 -8.89 -3.85 -7.00
N GLU A 99 -7.90 -4.73 -6.96
CA GLU A 99 -7.40 -5.32 -5.74
C GLU A 99 -6.08 -4.65 -5.35
N TYR A 100 -5.85 -4.53 -4.05
CA TYR A 100 -4.65 -3.99 -3.44
C TYR A 100 -3.80 -5.07 -2.81
N LEU A 101 -2.49 -4.84 -2.89
CA LEU A 101 -1.48 -5.51 -2.09
C LEU A 101 -0.57 -4.43 -1.48
N VAL A 102 -0.13 -4.64 -0.24
CA VAL A 102 0.76 -3.74 0.47
C VAL A 102 1.97 -4.54 0.92
N ALA A 103 3.17 -4.11 0.55
CA ALA A 103 4.42 -4.72 0.95
C ALA A 103 5.23 -3.76 1.83
N THR A 104 5.85 -4.31 2.87
CA THR A 104 6.82 -3.61 3.71
C THR A 104 8.24 -3.80 3.15
N PRO A 105 9.24 -2.97 3.53
CA PRO A 105 10.62 -3.19 3.12
C PRO A 105 11.14 -4.61 3.45
N PRO A 106 10.88 -5.18 4.64
CA PRO A 106 11.24 -6.58 4.91
C PRO A 106 10.58 -7.59 3.98
N ASP A 107 9.36 -7.33 3.49
CA ASP A 107 8.70 -8.21 2.51
C ASP A 107 9.44 -8.16 1.15
N LEU A 108 9.87 -6.96 0.73
CA LEU A 108 10.67 -6.80 -0.49
C LEU A 108 12.09 -7.38 -0.33
N ASP A 109 12.71 -7.18 0.82
CA ASP A 109 14.04 -7.71 1.14
C ASP A 109 14.06 -9.23 1.08
N LYS A 110 13.04 -9.91 1.61
CA LYS A 110 12.91 -11.37 1.49
C LYS A 110 12.90 -11.84 0.03
N ILE A 111 12.18 -11.13 -0.83
CA ILE A 111 12.14 -11.43 -2.27
C ILE A 111 13.51 -11.15 -2.91
N GLY A 112 14.11 -10.01 -2.59
CA GLY A 112 15.44 -9.61 -3.09
C GLY A 112 16.54 -10.58 -2.68
N MET A 113 16.56 -11.00 -1.42
CA MET A 113 17.49 -12.01 -0.90
C MET A 113 17.33 -13.33 -1.66
N LYS A 114 16.09 -13.77 -1.89
CA LYS A 114 15.83 -14.99 -2.66
C LYS A 114 16.34 -14.88 -4.09
N ILE A 115 16.07 -13.76 -4.78
CA ILE A 115 16.60 -13.50 -6.13
C ILE A 115 18.13 -13.58 -6.16
N LEU A 116 18.80 -12.90 -5.23
CA LEU A 116 20.26 -12.89 -5.18
C LEU A 116 20.84 -14.27 -4.82
N GLN A 117 20.14 -15.07 -4.02
CA GLN A 117 20.52 -16.45 -3.72
C GLN A 117 20.38 -17.35 -4.94
N ASP A 118 19.23 -17.30 -5.61
CA ASP A 118 18.92 -18.11 -6.80
C ASP A 118 19.93 -17.82 -7.94
N GLU A 119 20.39 -16.57 -8.05
CA GLU A 119 21.39 -16.14 -9.05
C GLU A 119 22.86 -16.33 -8.61
N GLY A 120 23.11 -16.85 -7.40
CA GLY A 120 24.46 -17.09 -6.89
C GLY A 120 25.23 -15.83 -6.50
N HIS A 121 24.55 -14.70 -6.29
CA HIS A 121 25.14 -13.44 -5.83
C HIS A 121 25.15 -13.29 -4.30
N LEU A 122 24.40 -14.14 -3.60
CA LEU A 122 24.30 -14.19 -2.16
C LEU A 122 24.34 -15.66 -1.70
N LYS A 123 25.03 -15.93 -0.59
CA LYS A 123 25.07 -17.26 0.03
C LYS A 123 24.61 -17.20 1.47
N LEU A 124 23.77 -18.13 1.88
CA LEU A 124 23.42 -18.33 3.29
C LEU A 124 24.59 -19.04 3.98
N SER A 125 25.22 -18.39 4.97
CA SER A 125 26.39 -18.92 5.68
C SER A 125 26.05 -19.47 7.07
N GLY A 126 24.80 -19.37 7.50
CA GLY A 126 24.30 -19.91 8.76
C GLY A 126 23.18 -19.04 9.36
N PHE A 127 22.95 -19.21 10.65
CA PHE A 127 22.02 -18.40 11.44
C PHE A 127 22.71 -17.89 12.70
N GLU A 128 22.39 -16.66 13.11
CA GLU A 128 22.71 -16.10 14.42
C GLU A 128 21.39 -15.91 15.18
N GLY A 129 21.01 -16.92 15.97
CA GLY A 129 19.64 -17.03 16.49
C GLY A 129 18.64 -17.23 15.35
N ASP A 130 17.62 -16.37 15.27
CA ASP A 130 16.61 -16.37 14.19
C ASP A 130 17.01 -15.51 12.99
N VAL A 131 18.18 -14.86 13.02
CA VAL A 131 18.65 -13.96 11.97
C VAL A 131 19.53 -14.73 10.99
N PRO A 132 19.19 -14.79 9.68
CA PRO A 132 20.03 -15.46 8.70
C PRO A 132 21.34 -14.68 8.48
N LYS A 133 22.47 -15.38 8.61
CA LYS A 133 23.78 -14.84 8.24
C LYS A 133 23.97 -15.01 6.74
N VAL A 134 24.23 -13.91 6.05
CA VAL A 134 24.35 -13.88 4.60
C VAL A 134 25.68 -13.29 4.17
N GLU A 135 26.32 -13.97 3.23
CA GLU A 135 27.55 -13.56 2.57
C GLU A 135 27.20 -13.02 1.18
N VAL A 136 27.61 -11.78 0.90
CA VAL A 136 27.40 -11.15 -0.40
C VAL A 136 28.59 -11.46 -1.31
N LEU A 137 28.36 -12.33 -2.30
CA LEU A 137 29.40 -12.78 -3.23
C LEU A 137 29.66 -11.76 -4.34
N SER A 138 28.63 -10.99 -4.75
CA SER A 138 28.78 -9.89 -5.70
C SER A 138 28.10 -8.61 -5.19
N PRO A 139 28.84 -7.70 -4.53
CA PRO A 139 28.31 -6.42 -4.06
C PRO A 139 27.79 -5.52 -5.18
N LYS A 140 28.34 -5.67 -6.39
CA LYS A 140 27.90 -4.91 -7.57
C LYS A 140 26.50 -5.32 -8.02
N ASP A 141 26.12 -6.58 -7.81
CA ASP A 141 24.81 -7.12 -8.22
C ASP A 141 23.78 -7.03 -7.10
N ALA A 142 24.21 -7.01 -5.84
CA ALA A 142 23.36 -6.79 -4.67
C ALA A 142 22.86 -5.33 -4.49
N LYS A 143 23.24 -4.40 -5.38
CA LYS A 143 22.80 -2.99 -5.30
C LYS A 143 21.29 -2.86 -5.50
N ILE A 144 20.63 -2.05 -4.69
CA ILE A 144 19.17 -1.83 -4.75
C ILE A 144 18.70 -1.37 -6.14
N GLN A 145 19.52 -0.60 -6.87
CA GLN A 145 19.22 -0.15 -8.23
C GLN A 145 19.09 -1.29 -9.24
N LYS A 146 19.66 -2.47 -8.94
CA LYS A 146 19.53 -3.69 -9.74
C LYS A 146 18.47 -4.63 -9.18
N VAL A 147 18.38 -4.74 -7.86
CA VAL A 147 17.49 -5.69 -7.19
C VAL A 147 16.04 -5.21 -7.22
N LEU A 148 15.77 -3.94 -6.92
CA LEU A 148 14.40 -3.43 -6.86
C LEU A 148 13.64 -3.58 -8.19
N PRO A 149 14.20 -3.24 -9.38
CA PRO A 149 13.52 -3.51 -10.64
C PRO A 149 13.11 -4.98 -10.82
N ARG A 150 13.96 -5.93 -10.40
CA ARG A 150 13.67 -7.37 -10.50
C ARG A 150 12.57 -7.81 -9.54
N ILE A 151 12.56 -7.25 -8.32
CA ILE A 151 11.45 -7.45 -7.38
C ILE A 151 10.14 -6.96 -8.02
N LEU A 152 10.14 -5.76 -8.60
CA LEU A 152 8.96 -5.21 -9.27
C LEU A 152 8.54 -6.04 -10.49
N SER A 153 9.49 -6.62 -11.24
CA SER A 153 9.18 -7.55 -12.33
C SER A 153 8.46 -8.80 -11.83
N LYS A 154 8.87 -9.40 -10.71
CA LYS A 154 8.16 -10.55 -10.12
C LYS A 154 6.72 -10.20 -9.75
N TYR A 155 6.49 -9.02 -9.17
CA TYR A 155 5.12 -8.56 -8.91
C TYR A 155 4.33 -8.38 -10.22
N ALA A 156 4.95 -7.86 -11.27
CA ALA A 156 4.31 -7.67 -12.56
C ALA A 156 3.93 -8.99 -13.26
N GLU A 157 4.69 -10.08 -13.06
CA GLU A 157 4.34 -11.43 -13.52
C GLU A 157 2.99 -11.90 -12.93
N ASP A 158 2.74 -11.58 -11.66
CA ASP A 158 1.47 -11.80 -10.97
C ASP A 158 0.41 -10.71 -11.24
N LYS A 159 0.66 -9.87 -12.26
CA LYS A 159 -0.16 -8.73 -12.69
C LYS A 159 -0.30 -7.61 -11.67
N TRP A 160 0.55 -7.58 -10.64
CA TRP A 160 0.61 -6.46 -9.69
C TRP A 160 1.39 -5.30 -10.27
N GLN A 161 0.82 -4.10 -10.16
CA GLN A 161 1.43 -2.85 -10.59
C GLN A 161 1.65 -1.96 -9.38
N LEU A 162 2.89 -1.49 -9.19
CA LEU A 162 3.20 -0.50 -8.16
C LEU A 162 2.42 0.80 -8.47
N CYS A 163 1.58 1.25 -7.54
CA CYS A 163 0.78 2.46 -7.72
C CYS A 163 1.35 3.65 -6.95
N THR A 164 1.85 3.44 -5.73
CA THR A 164 2.50 4.50 -4.95
C THR A 164 3.40 3.93 -3.86
N ILE A 165 4.20 4.80 -3.25
CA ILE A 165 5.09 4.49 -2.13
C ILE A 165 4.86 5.53 -1.03
N ASN A 166 4.63 5.10 0.21
CA ASN A 166 4.58 5.99 1.37
C ASN A 166 5.94 6.01 2.09
N GLY A 167 6.80 6.94 1.69
CA GLY A 167 8.15 7.08 2.26
C GLY A 167 8.96 5.77 2.21
N PRO A 168 9.86 5.51 3.17
CA PRO A 168 10.58 4.23 3.24
C PRO A 168 9.73 3.08 3.79
N GLN A 169 8.44 3.28 4.06
CA GLN A 169 7.69 2.42 4.97
C GLN A 169 6.80 1.39 4.26
N LEU A 170 6.15 1.76 3.15
CA LEU A 170 5.16 0.89 2.49
C LEU A 170 5.13 1.09 0.97
N TYR A 171 5.03 -0.03 0.25
CA TYR A 171 4.84 -0.11 -1.18
C TYR A 171 3.42 -0.59 -1.47
N PHE A 172 2.68 0.16 -2.27
CA PHE A 172 1.29 -0.12 -2.60
C PHE A 172 1.20 -0.60 -4.04
N PHE A 173 0.57 -1.76 -4.22
CA PHE A 173 0.36 -2.37 -5.52
C PHE A 173 -1.13 -2.52 -5.78
N THR A 174 -1.51 -2.45 -7.05
CA THR A 174 -2.86 -2.77 -7.51
C THR A 174 -2.84 -3.73 -8.67
N ARG A 175 -3.89 -4.54 -8.82
CA ARG A 175 -4.19 -5.27 -10.06
C ARG A 175 -5.67 -5.14 -10.39
N SER A 176 -6.01 -5.21 -11.67
CA SER A 176 -7.42 -5.25 -12.09
C SER A 176 -8.04 -6.61 -11.78
N ILE A 177 -9.29 -6.62 -11.30
CA ILE A 177 -10.04 -7.85 -10.97
C ILE A 177 -11.41 -7.95 -11.66
N ALA A 178 -11.81 -6.90 -12.40
CA ALA A 178 -12.98 -6.87 -13.27
C ALA A 178 -12.88 -5.66 -14.21
#